data_AF-A0A1J4KD24-F1
#
_entry.id   AF-A0A1J4KD24-F1
#
_cell.length_a   1.000
_cell.length_b   1.000
_cell.length_c   1.000
_cell.angle_alpha   90.00
_cell.angle_beta   90.00
_cell.angle_gamma   90.00
#
_symmetry.space_group_name_H-M   'P 1'
#
loop_
_entity.id
_entity.type
_entity.pdbx_description
1 polymer ?
#
loop_
_entity_poly.entity_id
_entity_poly.type
_entity_poly.pdbx_seq_one_letter_code
_entity_poly.pdbx_strand_id
1 'polypeptide(L)'
;MSLGKNSLKFSLKPMKPVAAPISKEQVKKKVLSFDIDFSILPLYKYQMPQNIDLFWQKIGCTQSFKAVFMQLQQPLSPDVFKNLFNYGIANPSPFLRAFWDITSHMKYILPPVNLITFVSNPKLDMNQLFQLISPESRTLFVSTICLINSLMKGRDYRTQNELVYQFAKLLVPPQQSIFEAEKIELPVLMFAPAYSKEKNERHWIVLKKDLSMSIYQITEGSPIVCEIPPNGYTFDLTQGSLTTGDTSYLFMSQFGPDIFESARKDSSSLVFFIQSFKGIERYVYLNSLPIIIKEQFIAALGSPDFVLATAVVQSLVDTTDRKTSIYVFTALNETGTFAPFIRQAFMEDVRNIDNPSKLYRTSTIATCAASSIMGHFGSPLVLRIKEAIRQNTNNPANAMRMVMKICEKMPLLMNFIFCSAFKASRRKFSENLLPAVTVSSIFMLRYVMPQLINEPELKECGNHIAKGFLLRQDDPTVNDEKLMREACQFLIDITNLNGSAFQFESYDFALISQFLSNANDKIISHMKKLENSQNDPPLTWSVAEMIENCFVGCEHDFRTEIIAAELFDNNNQINTQPMSA
;
A
#
# COMPACT_ATOMS: atom_id res chain seq x y z
N MET A 1 23.73 24.05 -54.13
CA MET A 1 24.01 25.49 -53.88
C MET A 1 22.71 26.20 -53.52
N SER A 2 22.84 27.27 -52.73
CA SER A 2 21.93 27.81 -51.72
C SER A 2 20.44 28.01 -52.02
N LEU A 3 19.63 27.65 -51.02
CA LEU A 3 18.22 27.99 -50.80
C LEU A 3 18.00 29.50 -50.60
N GLY A 4 16.93 30.03 -51.20
CA GLY A 4 16.47 31.41 -51.08
C GLY A 4 15.85 31.72 -49.71
N LYS A 5 16.17 32.91 -49.20
CA LYS A 5 15.55 33.53 -48.02
C LYS A 5 14.36 34.38 -48.46
N ASN A 6 13.15 34.04 -48.03
CA ASN A 6 12.02 34.97 -47.99
C ASN A 6 11.77 35.38 -46.54
N SER A 7 12.04 36.64 -46.22
CA SER A 7 11.65 37.27 -44.96
C SER A 7 10.31 37.97 -45.14
N LEU A 8 9.34 37.66 -44.28
CA LEU A 8 8.10 38.41 -44.15
C LEU A 8 8.12 39.17 -42.83
N LYS A 9 8.09 40.50 -42.93
CA LYS A 9 7.89 41.44 -41.81
C LYS A 9 6.39 41.63 -41.58
N PHE A 10 5.96 41.63 -40.32
CA PHE A 10 4.66 42.17 -39.92
C PHE A 10 4.82 43.09 -38.72
N SER A 11 4.12 44.24 -38.76
CA SER A 11 3.97 45.17 -37.64
C SER A 11 2.69 44.86 -36.87
N LEU A 12 2.75 44.79 -35.55
CA LEU A 12 1.57 44.67 -34.69
C LEU A 12 1.10 46.07 -34.27
N LYS A 13 -0.16 46.39 -34.56
CA LYS A 13 -0.91 47.43 -33.85
C LYS A 13 -1.69 46.76 -32.71
N PRO A 14 -1.73 47.33 -31.50
CA PRO A 14 -2.49 46.76 -30.40
C PRO A 14 -3.97 47.13 -30.54
N MET A 15 -4.87 46.14 -30.42
CA MET A 15 -6.29 46.42 -30.19
C MET A 15 -6.82 45.66 -28.98
N LYS A 16 -7.60 46.42 -28.21
CA LYS A 16 -8.24 46.15 -26.92
C LYS A 16 -9.23 44.97 -26.96
N PRO A 17 -9.57 44.41 -25.78
CA PRO A 17 -10.32 43.16 -25.66
C PRO A 17 -11.80 43.37 -25.98
N VAL A 18 -12.37 42.45 -26.75
CA VAL A 18 -13.83 42.29 -26.90
C VAL A 18 -14.16 40.83 -26.60
N ALA A 19 -15.07 40.66 -25.65
CA ALA A 19 -15.56 39.37 -25.19
C ALA A 19 -16.54 38.72 -26.19
N ALA A 20 -16.65 37.38 -26.06
CA ALA A 20 -17.62 36.43 -26.64
C ALA A 20 -17.24 35.80 -28.00
N PRO A 21 -17.85 34.64 -28.36
CA PRO A 21 -18.04 33.40 -27.62
C PRO A 21 -17.24 32.27 -28.30
N ILE A 22 -16.62 31.38 -27.52
CA ILE A 22 -15.81 30.29 -28.08
C ILE A 22 -16.72 29.25 -28.77
N SER A 23 -16.57 29.12 -30.09
CA SER A 23 -17.15 28.02 -30.88
C SER A 23 -16.56 26.67 -30.45
N LYS A 24 -17.42 25.71 -30.09
CA LYS A 24 -17.09 24.40 -29.49
C LYS A 24 -16.37 23.39 -30.41
N GLU A 25 -15.94 23.74 -31.62
CA GLU A 25 -15.45 22.74 -32.59
C GLU A 25 -13.98 22.84 -33.02
N GLN A 26 -13.15 23.69 -32.39
CA GLN A 26 -11.71 23.78 -32.74
C GLN A 26 -10.73 23.67 -31.57
N VAL A 27 -11.17 23.20 -30.41
CA VAL A 27 -10.25 22.74 -29.35
C VAL A 27 -10.12 21.22 -29.47
N LYS A 28 -9.31 20.75 -30.43
CA LYS A 28 -8.76 19.40 -30.36
C LYS A 28 -7.92 19.34 -29.08
N LYS A 29 -8.50 18.81 -28.01
CA LYS A 29 -7.77 18.31 -26.84
C LYS A 29 -6.70 17.37 -27.37
N LYS A 30 -5.45 17.82 -27.47
CA LYS A 30 -4.31 16.92 -27.42
C LYS A 30 -4.30 16.39 -25.99
N VAL A 31 -5.04 15.30 -25.77
CA VAL A 31 -4.81 14.44 -24.63
C VAL A 31 -3.38 13.97 -24.80
N LEU A 32 -2.48 14.40 -23.92
CA LEU A 32 -1.16 13.81 -23.82
C LEU A 32 -1.38 12.38 -23.33
N SER A 33 -1.20 11.41 -24.22
CA SER A 33 -1.04 10.02 -23.83
C SER A 33 0.37 9.86 -23.31
N PHE A 34 0.48 9.29 -22.12
CA PHE A 34 1.75 8.94 -21.52
C PHE A 34 1.87 7.44 -21.69
N ASP A 35 2.76 7.02 -22.56
CA ASP A 35 2.93 5.64 -22.93
C ASP A 35 4.16 5.13 -22.19
N ILE A 36 3.95 4.29 -21.15
CA ILE A 36 5.06 3.47 -20.62
C ILE A 36 5.56 2.62 -21.79
N ASP A 37 6.86 2.67 -22.05
CA ASP A 37 7.46 1.91 -23.13
C ASP A 37 7.74 0.48 -22.66
N PHE A 38 6.66 -0.30 -22.56
CA PHE A 38 6.74 -1.74 -22.28
C PHE A 38 7.51 -2.52 -23.38
N SER A 39 7.93 -1.88 -24.49
CA SER A 39 8.68 -2.53 -25.58
C SER A 39 10.18 -2.68 -25.30
N ILE A 40 10.75 -1.88 -24.39
CA ILE A 40 12.17 -1.94 -23.99
C ILE A 40 12.35 -2.96 -22.87
N LEU A 41 12.06 -4.23 -23.16
CA LEU A 41 12.36 -5.27 -22.20
C LEU A 41 13.87 -5.59 -22.19
N PRO A 42 14.49 -5.79 -21.00
CA PRO A 42 15.70 -6.58 -20.90
C PRO A 42 15.42 -8.09 -21.15
N LEU A 43 14.40 -8.44 -21.95
CA LEU A 43 14.04 -9.81 -22.35
C LEU A 43 15.14 -10.49 -23.15
N TYR A 44 16.07 -9.72 -23.76
CA TYR A 44 17.25 -10.30 -24.40
C TYR A 44 18.08 -11.15 -23.43
N LYS A 45 17.93 -10.96 -22.11
CA LYS A 45 18.55 -11.79 -21.07
C LYS A 45 17.77 -13.06 -20.73
N TYR A 46 16.52 -13.19 -21.18
CA TYR A 46 15.60 -14.23 -20.74
C TYR A 46 14.95 -14.94 -21.94
N GLN A 47 15.71 -15.86 -22.56
CA GLN A 47 15.19 -16.71 -23.62
C GLN A 47 14.31 -17.81 -23.03
N MET A 48 13.09 -17.94 -23.57
CA MET A 48 12.21 -19.05 -23.22
C MET A 48 12.81 -20.37 -23.73
N PRO A 49 12.98 -21.38 -22.88
CA PRO A 49 13.59 -22.63 -23.30
C PRO A 49 12.64 -23.43 -24.19
N GLN A 50 13.20 -24.26 -25.08
CA GLN A 50 12.40 -25.04 -26.04
C GLN A 50 11.43 -26.02 -25.37
N ASN A 51 11.76 -26.46 -24.16
CA ASN A 51 10.96 -27.39 -23.36
C ASN A 51 10.04 -26.70 -22.34
N ILE A 52 9.65 -25.43 -22.56
CA ILE A 52 8.78 -24.65 -21.67
C ILE A 52 7.50 -25.39 -21.25
N ASP A 53 6.89 -26.15 -22.16
CA ASP A 53 5.66 -26.92 -21.88
C ASP A 53 5.87 -27.97 -20.78
N LEU A 54 7.08 -28.54 -20.66
CA LEU A 54 7.38 -29.49 -19.56
C LEU A 54 7.33 -28.81 -18.19
N PHE A 55 7.70 -27.52 -18.10
CA PHE A 55 7.63 -26.79 -16.84
C PHE A 55 6.18 -26.48 -16.47
N TRP A 56 5.34 -26.11 -17.44
CA TRP A 56 3.91 -25.89 -17.21
C TRP A 56 3.18 -27.17 -16.81
N GLN A 57 3.52 -28.31 -17.44
CA GLN A 57 2.98 -29.62 -17.06
C GLN A 57 3.34 -30.01 -15.62
N LYS A 58 4.55 -29.69 -15.14
CA LYS A 58 4.97 -29.96 -13.75
C LYS A 58 4.07 -29.27 -12.70
N ILE A 59 3.47 -28.13 -13.04
CA ILE A 59 2.55 -27.42 -12.15
C ILE A 59 1.07 -27.73 -12.46
N GLY A 60 0.79 -28.74 -13.31
CA GLY A 60 -0.56 -29.26 -13.58
C GLY A 60 -1.22 -28.78 -14.88
N CYS A 61 -0.61 -27.86 -15.63
CA CYS A 61 -1.19 -27.34 -16.88
C CYS A 61 -1.20 -28.40 -17.98
N THR A 62 -2.36 -28.60 -18.59
CA THR A 62 -2.56 -29.63 -19.63
C THR A 62 -2.32 -29.10 -21.04
N GLN A 63 -2.35 -27.78 -21.19
CA GLN A 63 -2.26 -27.10 -22.47
C GLN A 63 -0.81 -26.72 -22.81
N SER A 64 -0.48 -26.69 -24.11
CA SER A 64 0.83 -26.23 -24.58
C SER A 64 0.90 -24.70 -24.47
N PHE A 65 1.75 -24.21 -23.58
CA PHE A 65 2.09 -22.80 -23.48
C PHE A 65 2.64 -22.28 -24.80
N LYS A 66 3.55 -23.04 -25.42
CA LYS A 66 4.15 -22.67 -26.71
C LYS A 66 3.11 -22.44 -27.79
N ALA A 67 2.09 -23.30 -27.88
CA ALA A 67 1.02 -23.15 -28.86
C ALA A 67 0.18 -21.88 -28.62
N VAL A 68 -0.21 -21.61 -27.37
CA VAL A 68 -0.95 -20.39 -27.00
C VAL A 68 -0.11 -19.14 -27.28
N PHE A 69 1.17 -19.17 -26.90
CA PHE A 69 2.08 -18.05 -27.11
C PHE A 69 2.32 -17.74 -28.59
N MET A 70 2.42 -18.77 -29.45
CA MET A 70 2.53 -18.57 -30.91
C MET A 70 1.25 -17.97 -31.51
N GLN A 71 0.07 -18.35 -31.03
CA GLN A 71 -1.19 -17.72 -31.47
C GLN A 71 -1.27 -16.26 -31.04
N LEU A 72 -0.76 -15.91 -29.85
CA LEU A 72 -0.66 -14.54 -29.35
C LEU A 72 0.30 -13.64 -30.15
N GLN A 73 1.18 -14.21 -30.99
CA GLN A 73 1.99 -13.41 -31.91
C GLN A 73 1.16 -12.84 -33.07
N GLN A 74 -0.07 -13.33 -33.27
CA GLN A 74 -1.02 -12.78 -34.24
C GLN A 74 -2.01 -11.84 -33.55
N PRO A 75 -2.53 -10.81 -34.26
CA PRO A 75 -3.56 -9.94 -33.71
C PRO A 75 -4.80 -10.73 -33.26
N LEU A 76 -5.13 -10.66 -31.97
CA LEU A 76 -6.37 -11.23 -31.46
C LEU A 76 -7.58 -10.42 -31.94
N SER A 77 -8.69 -11.11 -32.22
CA SER A 77 -9.96 -10.43 -32.46
C SER A 77 -10.41 -9.65 -31.21
N PRO A 78 -11.12 -8.52 -31.37
CA PRO A 78 -11.61 -7.73 -30.24
C PRO A 78 -12.42 -8.55 -29.23
N ASP A 79 -13.25 -9.48 -29.72
CA ASP A 79 -14.08 -10.34 -28.89
C ASP A 79 -13.26 -11.33 -28.07
N VAL A 80 -12.21 -11.95 -28.64
CA VAL A 80 -11.33 -12.84 -27.90
C VAL A 80 -10.58 -12.05 -26.82
N PHE A 81 -10.05 -10.88 -27.17
CA PHE A 81 -9.31 -10.04 -26.25
C PHE A 81 -10.16 -9.58 -25.05
N LYS A 82 -11.38 -9.08 -25.30
CA LYS A 82 -12.32 -8.64 -24.25
C LYS A 82 -12.67 -9.75 -23.27
N ASN A 83 -12.55 -11.00 -23.72
CA ASN A 83 -12.96 -12.19 -22.98
C ASN A 83 -11.79 -12.97 -22.37
N LEU A 84 -10.55 -12.48 -22.45
CA LEU A 84 -9.36 -13.16 -21.91
C LEU A 84 -9.48 -13.51 -20.42
N PHE A 85 -10.16 -12.68 -19.62
CA PHE A 85 -10.34 -12.89 -18.18
C PHE A 85 -11.80 -13.10 -17.76
N ASN A 86 -12.70 -13.30 -18.73
CA ASN A 86 -14.12 -13.53 -18.46
C ASN A 86 -14.43 -15.03 -18.47
N TYR A 87 -14.09 -15.70 -17.38
CA TYR A 87 -14.25 -17.15 -17.19
C TYR A 87 -15.71 -17.63 -17.23
N GLY A 88 -16.70 -16.73 -17.19
CA GLY A 88 -18.13 -17.06 -17.14
C GLY A 88 -18.84 -17.20 -18.49
N ILE A 89 -18.11 -17.12 -19.62
CA ILE A 89 -18.73 -17.14 -20.95
C ILE A 89 -19.25 -18.53 -21.29
N ALA A 90 -20.49 -18.60 -21.78
CA ALA A 90 -21.04 -19.80 -22.40
C ALA A 90 -20.33 -20.07 -23.73
N ASN A 91 -19.69 -21.24 -23.85
CA ASN A 91 -18.96 -21.71 -25.05
C ASN A 91 -17.72 -20.87 -25.44
N PRO A 92 -16.67 -20.83 -24.59
CA PRO A 92 -15.41 -20.18 -24.94
C PRO A 92 -14.74 -20.86 -26.14
N SER A 93 -14.06 -20.07 -26.97
CA SER A 93 -13.27 -20.56 -28.09
C SER A 93 -12.15 -21.51 -27.60
N PRO A 94 -11.64 -22.41 -28.46
CA PRO A 94 -10.54 -23.31 -28.07
C PRO A 94 -9.31 -22.57 -27.53
N PHE A 95 -8.98 -21.41 -28.12
CA PHE A 95 -7.91 -20.55 -27.64
C PHE A 95 -8.17 -20.03 -26.22
N LEU A 96 -9.38 -19.51 -25.94
CA LEU A 96 -9.74 -19.00 -24.62
C LEU A 96 -9.66 -20.09 -23.56
N ARG A 97 -10.13 -21.31 -23.85
CA ARG A 97 -10.00 -22.45 -22.94
C ARG A 97 -8.54 -22.75 -22.64
N ALA A 98 -7.69 -22.76 -23.67
CA ALA A 98 -6.28 -23.04 -23.51
C ALA A 98 -5.56 -21.95 -22.70
N PHE A 99 -5.89 -20.69 -22.96
CA PHE A 99 -5.40 -19.54 -22.22
C PHE A 99 -5.82 -19.60 -20.75
N TRP A 100 -7.09 -19.92 -20.47
CA TRP A 100 -7.63 -20.05 -19.11
C TRP A 100 -7.01 -21.19 -18.33
N ASP A 101 -6.69 -22.32 -18.97
CA ASP A 101 -5.95 -23.40 -18.32
C ASP A 101 -4.58 -22.91 -17.85
N ILE A 102 -3.82 -22.24 -18.72
CA ILE A 102 -2.51 -21.66 -18.39
C ILE A 102 -2.63 -20.64 -17.25
N THR A 103 -3.56 -19.68 -17.35
CA THR A 103 -3.71 -18.63 -16.33
C THR A 103 -4.16 -19.18 -14.98
N SER A 104 -4.97 -20.23 -14.95
CA SER A 104 -5.43 -20.86 -13.69
C SER A 104 -4.30 -21.50 -12.87
N HIS A 105 -3.19 -21.87 -13.54
CA HIS A 105 -2.01 -22.46 -12.92
C HIS A 105 -0.93 -21.44 -12.54
N MET A 106 -1.05 -20.16 -12.94
CA MET A 106 -0.05 -19.12 -12.63
C MET A 106 0.19 -18.93 -11.13
N LYS A 107 -0.83 -19.19 -10.30
CA LYS A 107 -0.76 -19.10 -8.84
C LYS A 107 0.22 -20.08 -8.19
N TYR A 108 0.73 -21.07 -8.94
CA TYR A 108 1.72 -22.05 -8.49
C TYR A 108 3.16 -21.70 -8.93
N ILE A 109 3.35 -20.61 -9.69
CA ILE A 109 4.67 -20.23 -10.21
C ILE A 109 5.59 -19.74 -9.09
N LEU A 110 5.04 -18.90 -8.20
CA LEU A 110 5.79 -18.22 -7.15
C LEU A 110 5.55 -18.92 -5.81
N PRO A 111 6.59 -19.46 -5.15
CA PRO A 111 6.44 -20.01 -3.80
C PRO A 111 5.97 -18.93 -2.82
N PRO A 112 4.97 -19.19 -1.95
CA PRO A 112 4.38 -18.19 -1.07
C PRO A 112 5.39 -17.42 -0.21
N VAL A 113 6.26 -18.12 0.52
CA VAL A 113 7.25 -17.50 1.43
C VAL A 113 8.23 -16.61 0.66
N ASN A 114 8.69 -17.06 -0.51
CA ASN A 114 9.62 -16.31 -1.35
C ASN A 114 8.95 -15.07 -1.95
N LEU A 115 7.67 -15.17 -2.33
CA LEU A 115 6.89 -14.02 -2.79
C LEU A 115 6.73 -12.99 -1.68
N ILE A 116 6.30 -13.39 -0.47
CA ILE A 116 6.13 -12.48 0.68
C ILE A 116 7.45 -11.78 0.97
N THR A 117 8.52 -12.56 1.18
CA THR A 117 9.87 -12.05 1.44
C THR A 117 10.31 -11.03 0.38
N PHE A 118 10.00 -11.29 -0.88
CA PHE A 118 10.30 -10.36 -1.97
C PHE A 118 9.47 -9.07 -1.89
N VAL A 119 8.15 -9.17 -1.74
CA VAL A 119 7.27 -8.00 -1.71
C VAL A 119 7.39 -7.17 -0.44
N SER A 120 7.96 -7.72 0.64
CA SER A 120 8.33 -7.00 1.86
C SER A 120 9.38 -5.92 1.63
N ASN A 121 10.17 -6.01 0.56
CA ASN A 121 11.22 -5.04 0.28
C ASN A 121 10.63 -3.69 -0.17
N PRO A 122 11.26 -2.55 0.17
CA PRO A 122 10.84 -1.25 -0.34
C PRO A 122 10.95 -1.20 -1.86
N LYS A 123 12.12 -1.57 -2.40
CA LYS A 123 12.38 -1.69 -3.83
C LYS A 123 12.28 -3.16 -4.26
N LEU A 124 11.41 -3.43 -5.24
CA LEU A 124 11.24 -4.76 -5.81
C LEU A 124 12.23 -4.97 -6.98
N ASP A 125 13.44 -5.45 -6.67
CA ASP A 125 14.49 -5.74 -7.66
C ASP A 125 14.35 -7.17 -8.23
N MET A 126 14.12 -7.28 -9.54
CA MET A 126 13.93 -8.57 -10.20
C MET A 126 15.14 -9.52 -10.07
N ASN A 127 16.37 -9.01 -9.91
CA ASN A 127 17.53 -9.86 -9.65
C ASN A 127 17.43 -10.54 -8.28
N GLN A 128 16.91 -9.83 -7.28
CA GLN A 128 16.68 -10.38 -5.94
C GLN A 128 15.56 -11.44 -5.99
N LEU A 129 14.47 -11.18 -6.70
CA LEU A 129 13.42 -12.19 -6.89
C LEU A 129 14.00 -13.47 -7.48
N PHE A 130 14.79 -13.35 -8.55
CA PHE A 130 15.40 -14.50 -9.19
C PHE A 130 16.34 -15.23 -8.23
N GLN A 131 17.10 -14.56 -7.38
CA GLN A 131 17.89 -15.26 -6.35
C GLN A 131 17.02 -16.05 -5.36
N LEU A 132 15.80 -15.59 -5.07
CA LEU A 132 14.89 -16.24 -4.11
C LEU A 132 14.15 -17.45 -4.69
N ILE A 133 13.89 -17.52 -6.00
CA ILE A 133 13.07 -18.59 -6.59
C ILE A 133 13.90 -19.61 -7.38
N SER A 134 13.38 -20.83 -7.55
CA SER A 134 14.04 -21.92 -8.28
C SER A 134 14.15 -21.62 -9.79
N PRO A 135 15.12 -22.22 -10.52
CA PRO A 135 15.23 -22.07 -11.97
C PRO A 135 13.94 -22.39 -12.73
N GLU A 136 13.16 -23.37 -12.27
CA GLU A 136 11.85 -23.74 -12.80
C GLU A 136 10.85 -22.58 -12.66
N SER A 137 10.71 -22.02 -11.44
CA SER A 137 9.83 -20.88 -11.18
C SER A 137 10.26 -19.64 -11.96
N ARG A 138 11.57 -19.39 -12.10
CA ARG A 138 12.10 -18.30 -12.96
C ARG A 138 11.64 -18.48 -14.40
N THR A 139 11.77 -19.70 -14.93
CA THR A 139 11.40 -20.03 -16.31
C THR A 139 9.91 -19.80 -16.56
N LEU A 140 9.06 -20.28 -15.65
CA LEU A 140 7.62 -20.09 -15.72
C LEU A 140 7.22 -18.61 -15.60
N PHE A 141 7.82 -17.88 -14.65
CA PHE A 141 7.58 -16.46 -14.47
C PHE A 141 7.99 -15.65 -15.71
N VAL A 142 9.18 -15.88 -16.25
CA VAL A 142 9.65 -15.26 -17.51
C VAL A 142 8.68 -15.56 -18.65
N SER A 143 8.21 -16.80 -18.80
CA SER A 143 7.24 -17.13 -19.85
C SER A 143 5.93 -16.35 -19.67
N THR A 144 5.50 -16.13 -18.44
CA THR A 144 4.35 -15.28 -18.11
C THR A 144 4.62 -13.83 -18.54
N ILE A 145 5.77 -13.25 -18.18
CA ILE A 145 6.16 -11.89 -18.62
C ILE A 145 6.17 -11.75 -20.15
N CYS A 146 6.68 -12.74 -20.88
CA CYS A 146 6.63 -12.75 -22.36
C CYS A 146 5.19 -12.73 -22.90
N LEU A 147 4.29 -13.49 -22.25
CA LEU A 147 2.88 -13.54 -22.61
C LEU A 147 2.17 -12.21 -22.32
N ILE A 148 2.45 -11.58 -21.17
CA ILE A 148 1.97 -10.23 -20.84
C ILE A 148 2.45 -9.23 -21.91
N ASN A 149 3.74 -9.24 -22.24
CA ASN A 149 4.31 -8.37 -23.28
C ASN A 149 3.57 -8.47 -24.62
N SER A 150 3.31 -9.70 -25.05
CA SER A 150 2.64 -9.96 -26.33
C SER A 150 1.21 -9.39 -26.36
N LEU A 151 0.52 -9.41 -25.22
CA LEU A 151 -0.83 -8.84 -25.07
C LEU A 151 -0.83 -7.31 -24.95
N MET A 152 0.21 -6.72 -24.36
CA MET A 152 0.37 -5.28 -24.17
C MET A 152 0.82 -4.53 -25.42
N LYS A 153 1.49 -5.21 -26.36
CA LYS A 153 2.06 -4.59 -27.55
C LYS A 153 1.01 -3.86 -28.39
N GLY A 154 1.25 -2.58 -28.66
CA GLY A 154 0.36 -1.73 -29.46
C GLY A 154 -0.96 -1.35 -28.78
N ARG A 155 -1.04 -1.50 -27.44
CA ARG A 155 -2.18 -1.08 -26.62
C ARG A 155 -1.89 0.24 -25.93
N ASP A 156 -2.94 0.97 -25.59
CA ASP A 156 -2.83 2.14 -24.72
C ASP A 156 -2.47 1.74 -23.28
N TYR A 157 -1.93 2.72 -22.55
CA TYR A 157 -1.50 2.57 -21.17
C TYR A 157 -2.57 2.00 -20.23
N ARG A 158 -3.81 2.46 -20.35
CA ARG A 158 -4.91 2.03 -19.47
C ARG A 158 -5.18 0.54 -19.65
N THR A 159 -5.20 0.08 -20.90
CA THR A 159 -5.37 -1.33 -21.25
C THR A 159 -4.18 -2.17 -20.76
N GLN A 160 -2.95 -1.65 -20.89
CA GLN A 160 -1.75 -2.32 -20.39
C GLN A 160 -1.80 -2.51 -18.87
N ASN A 161 -2.19 -1.48 -18.12
CA ASN A 161 -2.35 -1.59 -16.67
C ASN A 161 -3.44 -2.56 -16.24
N GLU A 162 -4.57 -2.59 -16.95
CA GLU A 162 -5.63 -3.56 -16.70
C GLU A 162 -5.09 -4.99 -16.89
N LEU A 163 -4.34 -5.24 -17.96
CA LEU A 163 -3.68 -6.53 -18.18
C LEU A 163 -2.72 -6.87 -17.02
N VAL A 164 -1.82 -5.95 -16.67
CA VAL A 164 -0.88 -6.14 -15.54
C VAL A 164 -1.62 -6.49 -14.25
N TYR A 165 -2.69 -5.77 -13.94
CA TYR A 165 -3.51 -6.03 -12.77
C TYR A 165 -4.17 -7.42 -12.80
N GLN A 166 -4.77 -7.82 -13.92
CA GLN A 166 -5.37 -9.15 -14.05
C GLN A 166 -4.33 -10.26 -13.90
N PHE A 167 -3.15 -10.12 -14.51
CA PHE A 167 -2.06 -11.08 -14.33
C PHE A 167 -1.50 -11.09 -12.90
N ALA A 168 -1.43 -9.93 -12.25
CA ALA A 168 -1.00 -9.84 -10.87
C ALA A 168 -1.92 -10.67 -9.95
N LYS A 169 -3.24 -10.58 -10.12
CA LYS A 169 -4.20 -11.42 -9.38
C LYS A 169 -3.97 -12.91 -9.58
N LEU A 170 -3.65 -13.32 -10.80
CA LEU A 170 -3.44 -14.73 -11.17
C LEU A 170 -2.12 -15.29 -10.65
N LEU A 171 -1.14 -14.43 -10.38
CA LEU A 171 0.19 -14.81 -9.85
C LEU A 171 0.24 -14.85 -8.32
N VAL A 172 -0.77 -14.30 -7.62
CA VAL A 172 -0.87 -14.43 -6.16
C VAL A 172 -1.25 -15.88 -5.80
N PRO A 173 -0.44 -16.58 -4.97
CA PRO A 173 -0.79 -17.92 -4.50
C PRO A 173 -2.11 -17.93 -3.72
N PRO A 174 -2.83 -19.06 -3.66
CA PRO A 174 -4.03 -19.18 -2.83
C PRO A 174 -3.75 -18.79 -1.38
N GLN A 175 -4.60 -17.96 -0.76
CA GLN A 175 -4.38 -17.47 0.63
C GLN A 175 -4.06 -18.59 1.61
N GLN A 176 -4.77 -19.73 1.53
CA GLN A 176 -4.50 -20.89 2.38
C GLN A 176 -3.06 -21.38 2.27
N SER A 177 -2.49 -21.45 1.05
CA SER A 177 -1.10 -21.84 0.86
C SER A 177 -0.11 -20.83 1.45
N ILE A 178 -0.50 -19.56 1.55
CA ILE A 178 0.31 -18.51 2.18
C ILE A 178 0.29 -18.72 3.70
N PHE A 179 -0.88 -18.89 4.31
CA PHE A 179 -1.03 -19.19 5.74
C PHE A 179 -0.29 -20.45 6.17
N GLU A 180 -0.42 -21.54 5.39
CA GLU A 180 0.27 -22.80 5.64
C GLU A 180 1.79 -22.65 5.56
N ALA A 181 2.29 -21.88 4.59
CA ALA A 181 3.72 -21.71 4.38
C ALA A 181 4.36 -20.78 5.43
N GLU A 182 3.63 -19.77 5.93
CA GLU A 182 4.09 -18.92 7.03
C GLU A 182 3.92 -19.56 8.42
N LYS A 183 3.24 -20.71 8.50
CA LYS A 183 2.91 -21.41 9.76
C LYS A 183 2.29 -20.45 10.79
N ILE A 184 1.37 -19.59 10.34
CA ILE A 184 0.67 -18.67 11.23
C ILE A 184 -0.30 -19.48 12.10
N GLU A 185 0.19 -19.95 13.23
CA GLU A 185 -0.64 -20.52 14.28
C GLU A 185 -1.13 -19.38 15.17
N LEU A 186 -2.45 -19.25 15.28
CA LEU A 186 -3.11 -18.34 16.22
C LEU A 186 -3.70 -19.19 17.36
N PRO A 187 -2.89 -19.65 18.33
CA PRO A 187 -3.30 -20.67 19.30
C PRO A 187 -4.25 -20.15 20.39
N VAL A 188 -4.27 -18.85 20.68
CA VAL A 188 -5.09 -18.23 21.72
C VAL A 188 -6.47 -17.87 21.18
N LEU A 189 -7.52 -18.29 21.85
CA LEU A 189 -8.89 -17.85 21.58
C LEU A 189 -9.19 -16.53 22.28
N MET A 190 -8.80 -16.44 23.55
CA MET A 190 -9.05 -15.27 24.37
C MET A 190 -8.07 -15.25 25.55
N PHE A 191 -7.89 -14.07 26.14
CA PHE A 191 -7.19 -13.90 27.41
C PHE A 191 -7.92 -12.93 28.32
N ALA A 192 -7.78 -13.07 29.63
CA ALA A 192 -8.39 -12.14 30.59
C ALA A 192 -7.65 -12.13 31.93
N PRO A 193 -7.67 -11.00 32.66
CA PRO A 193 -7.15 -10.95 34.01
C PRO A 193 -8.12 -11.64 34.97
N ALA A 194 -7.59 -12.41 35.90
CA ALA A 194 -8.33 -13.09 36.93
C ALA A 194 -7.62 -13.01 38.29
N TYR A 195 -8.38 -13.22 39.36
CA TYR A 195 -7.90 -13.21 40.73
C TYR A 195 -8.18 -14.56 41.38
N SER A 196 -7.15 -15.21 41.93
CA SER A 196 -7.31 -16.43 42.73
C SER A 196 -7.75 -16.05 44.14
N LYS A 197 -8.92 -16.54 44.56
CA LYS A 197 -9.44 -16.27 45.90
C LYS A 197 -8.58 -16.91 46.99
N GLU A 198 -8.09 -18.11 46.74
CA GLU A 198 -7.37 -18.92 47.72
C GLU A 198 -5.95 -18.39 47.94
N LYS A 199 -5.28 -17.97 46.86
CA LYS A 199 -3.89 -17.48 46.91
C LYS A 199 -3.78 -15.97 47.09
N ASN A 200 -4.88 -15.22 46.92
CA ASN A 200 -4.88 -13.76 46.91
C ASN A 200 -3.91 -13.18 45.85
N GLU A 201 -3.79 -13.86 44.71
CA GLU A 201 -2.86 -13.53 43.63
C GLU A 201 -3.62 -13.20 42.34
N ARG A 202 -3.01 -12.37 41.48
CA ARG A 202 -3.55 -11.99 40.17
C ARG A 202 -2.87 -12.79 39.08
N HIS A 203 -3.66 -13.25 38.12
CA HIS A 203 -3.23 -14.10 37.02
C HIS A 203 -3.80 -13.64 35.68
N TRP A 204 -3.11 -13.98 34.59
CA TRP A 204 -3.72 -14.01 33.26
C TRP A 204 -4.22 -15.41 32.97
N ILE A 205 -5.48 -15.49 32.57
CA ILE A 205 -6.07 -16.69 31.98
C ILE A 205 -5.92 -16.57 30.47
N VAL A 206 -5.33 -17.58 29.83
CA VAL A 206 -5.23 -17.68 28.36
C VAL A 206 -5.90 -18.98 27.93
N LEU A 207 -7.01 -18.88 27.20
CA LEU A 207 -7.71 -20.02 26.61
C LEU A 207 -7.15 -20.28 25.21
N LYS A 208 -6.75 -21.52 24.92
CA LYS A 208 -6.20 -21.95 23.63
C LYS A 208 -7.28 -22.57 22.73
N LYS A 209 -6.99 -22.72 21.44
CA LYS A 209 -7.89 -23.26 20.39
C LYS A 209 -8.36 -24.70 20.66
N ASP A 210 -7.50 -25.50 21.27
CA ASP A 210 -7.81 -26.87 21.71
C ASP A 210 -8.67 -26.88 23.00
N LEU A 211 -9.08 -25.71 23.48
CA LEU A 211 -9.78 -25.46 24.74
C LEU A 211 -8.95 -25.75 26.00
N SER A 212 -7.65 -26.03 25.87
CA SER A 212 -6.76 -26.03 27.03
C SER A 212 -6.51 -24.60 27.52
N MET A 213 -6.01 -24.47 28.74
CA MET A 213 -5.80 -23.18 29.39
C MET A 213 -4.41 -23.08 29.98
N SER A 214 -3.79 -21.91 29.85
CA SER A 214 -2.57 -21.58 30.58
C SER A 214 -2.87 -20.43 31.54
N ILE A 215 -2.46 -20.61 32.80
CA ILE A 215 -2.55 -19.60 33.85
C ILE A 215 -1.17 -18.99 34.01
N TYR A 216 -1.05 -17.69 33.80
CA TYR A 216 0.21 -16.96 33.97
C TYR A 216 0.14 -16.06 35.20
N GLN A 217 1.25 -15.86 35.89
CA GLN A 217 1.33 -14.89 36.98
C GLN A 217 1.42 -13.48 36.41
N ILE A 218 0.74 -12.50 37.02
CA ILE A 218 0.88 -11.08 36.62
C ILE A 218 2.13 -10.48 37.28
N THR A 219 3.29 -10.84 36.74
CA THR A 219 4.63 -10.35 37.11
C THR A 219 5.46 -10.12 35.85
N GLU A 220 6.68 -9.59 36.00
CA GLU A 220 7.63 -9.45 34.91
C GLU A 220 7.88 -10.80 34.21
N GLY A 221 7.84 -10.82 32.88
CA GLY A 221 7.97 -12.03 32.07
C GLY A 221 6.74 -12.94 32.06
N SER A 222 5.80 -12.75 33.00
CA SER A 222 4.55 -13.49 33.12
C SER A 222 4.75 -15.01 33.00
N PRO A 223 5.37 -15.66 34.00
CA PRO A 223 5.63 -17.09 33.94
C PRO A 223 4.34 -17.92 33.99
N ILE A 224 4.34 -19.07 33.32
CA ILE A 224 3.25 -20.06 33.42
C ILE A 224 3.27 -20.66 34.83
N VAL A 225 2.13 -20.57 35.51
CA VAL A 225 1.88 -21.17 36.83
C VAL A 225 1.27 -22.56 36.67
N CYS A 226 0.38 -22.73 35.71
CA CYS A 226 -0.35 -23.98 35.50
C CYS A 226 -0.81 -24.10 34.05
N GLU A 227 -0.80 -25.32 33.52
CA GLU A 227 -1.50 -25.69 32.30
C GLU A 227 -2.64 -26.65 32.64
N ILE A 228 -3.82 -26.35 32.12
CA ILE A 228 -5.07 -27.05 32.42
C ILE A 228 -5.59 -27.66 31.12
N PRO A 229 -5.85 -28.98 31.07
CA PRO A 229 -6.41 -29.61 29.88
C PRO A 229 -7.87 -29.15 29.65
N PRO A 230 -8.45 -29.40 28.46
CA PRO A 230 -9.80 -28.95 28.10
C PRO A 230 -10.92 -29.37 29.06
N ASN A 231 -10.76 -30.52 29.73
CA ASN A 231 -11.71 -31.06 30.70
C ASN A 231 -11.26 -30.84 32.15
N GLY A 232 -10.21 -30.04 32.38
CA GLY A 232 -9.59 -29.82 33.68
C GLY A 232 -10.17 -28.65 34.48
N TYR A 233 -11.20 -27.98 33.96
CA TYR A 233 -11.82 -26.84 34.61
C TYR A 233 -13.35 -26.86 34.49
N THR A 234 -14.01 -26.18 35.43
CA THR A 234 -15.44 -25.84 35.36
C THR A 234 -15.59 -24.32 35.32
N PHE A 235 -16.64 -23.84 34.65
CA PHE A 235 -16.90 -22.42 34.47
C PHE A 235 -18.33 -22.09 34.92
N ASP A 236 -18.46 -21.11 35.81
CA ASP A 236 -19.73 -20.55 36.25
C ASP A 236 -19.89 -19.14 35.67
N LEU A 237 -20.77 -19.02 34.68
CA LEU A 237 -21.07 -17.75 34.02
C LEU A 237 -21.72 -16.74 34.98
N THR A 238 -22.53 -17.21 35.93
CA THR A 238 -23.27 -16.34 36.87
C THR A 238 -22.32 -15.65 37.84
N GLN A 239 -21.32 -16.41 38.31
CA GLN A 239 -20.28 -15.88 39.20
C GLN A 239 -19.10 -15.28 38.45
N GLY A 240 -18.97 -15.52 37.14
CA GLY A 240 -17.80 -15.15 36.36
C GLY A 240 -16.54 -15.81 36.92
N SER A 241 -16.62 -17.08 37.31
CA SER A 241 -15.53 -17.81 37.96
C SER A 241 -15.17 -19.09 37.23
N LEU A 242 -13.89 -19.44 37.30
CA LEU A 242 -13.32 -20.65 36.76
C LEU A 242 -12.67 -21.46 37.87
N THR A 243 -13.05 -22.73 38.01
CA THR A 243 -12.52 -23.60 39.06
C THR A 243 -11.69 -24.72 38.42
N THR A 244 -10.48 -24.92 38.92
CA THR A 244 -9.55 -25.98 38.51
C THR A 244 -8.94 -26.62 39.75
N GLY A 245 -9.22 -27.91 39.97
CA GLY A 245 -8.91 -28.56 41.24
C GLY A 245 -9.51 -27.79 42.42
N ASP A 246 -8.65 -27.40 43.36
CA ASP A 246 -9.05 -26.67 44.57
C ASP A 246 -8.95 -25.13 44.45
N THR A 247 -8.62 -24.59 43.27
CA THR A 247 -8.43 -23.14 43.07
C THR A 247 -9.56 -22.55 42.25
N SER A 248 -10.12 -21.43 42.72
CA SER A 248 -11.15 -20.65 42.03
C SER A 248 -10.58 -19.31 41.56
N TYR A 249 -10.65 -19.07 40.26
CA TYR A 249 -10.24 -17.85 39.59
C TYR A 249 -11.46 -17.01 39.23
N LEU A 250 -11.58 -15.82 39.80
CA LEU A 250 -12.63 -14.86 39.47
C LEU A 250 -12.15 -13.91 38.37
N PHE A 251 -12.89 -13.79 37.26
CA PHE A 251 -12.55 -12.82 36.22
C PHE A 251 -12.61 -11.39 36.78
N MET A 252 -11.56 -10.61 36.52
CA MET A 252 -11.47 -9.22 36.98
C MET A 252 -12.16 -8.25 36.02
N SER A 253 -12.38 -8.66 34.77
CA SER A 253 -13.08 -7.88 33.74
C SER A 253 -14.54 -8.28 33.67
N GLN A 254 -15.43 -7.29 33.60
CA GLN A 254 -16.87 -7.50 33.41
C GLN A 254 -17.20 -8.23 32.10
N PHE A 255 -16.33 -8.12 31.08
CA PHE A 255 -16.52 -8.78 29.78
C PHE A 255 -15.88 -10.17 29.71
N GLY A 256 -14.97 -10.47 30.65
CA GLY A 256 -14.21 -11.74 30.65
C GLY A 256 -15.09 -12.98 30.59
N PRO A 257 -16.11 -13.12 31.46
CA PRO A 257 -17.00 -14.29 31.47
C PRO A 257 -17.73 -14.51 30.14
N ASP A 258 -18.29 -13.45 29.55
CA ASP A 258 -19.06 -13.53 28.30
C ASP A 258 -18.17 -13.87 27.10
N ILE A 259 -16.97 -13.28 27.04
CA ILE A 259 -15.98 -13.59 26.00
C ILE A 259 -15.53 -15.05 26.13
N PHE A 260 -15.26 -15.51 27.36
CA PHE A 260 -14.85 -16.89 27.64
C PHE A 260 -15.91 -17.91 27.19
N GLU A 261 -17.17 -17.69 27.56
CA GLU A 261 -18.27 -18.57 27.18
C GLU A 261 -18.49 -18.59 25.65
N SER A 262 -18.34 -17.45 25.00
CA SER A 262 -18.50 -17.34 23.54
C SER A 262 -17.35 -18.02 22.80
N ALA A 263 -16.11 -17.80 23.23
CA ALA A 263 -14.91 -18.39 22.65
C ALA A 263 -14.90 -19.93 22.75
N ARG A 264 -15.49 -20.50 23.81
CA ARG A 264 -15.66 -21.96 23.93
C ARG A 264 -16.62 -22.55 22.90
N LYS A 265 -17.59 -21.77 22.42
CA LYS A 265 -18.60 -22.20 21.44
C LYS A 265 -18.13 -22.02 20.00
N ASP A 266 -17.27 -21.03 19.76
CA ASP A 266 -16.68 -20.76 18.45
C ASP A 266 -15.17 -20.56 18.59
N SER A 267 -14.43 -21.65 18.39
CA SER A 267 -12.97 -21.68 18.48
C SER A 267 -12.25 -21.15 17.23
N SER A 268 -12.98 -20.60 16.26
CA SER A 268 -12.39 -20.13 15.01
C SER A 268 -12.15 -18.62 14.95
N SER A 269 -12.73 -17.86 15.87
CA SER A 269 -12.83 -16.40 15.72
C SER A 269 -11.70 -15.62 16.40
N LEU A 270 -10.86 -14.95 15.60
CA LEU A 270 -9.91 -13.93 16.04
C LEU A 270 -10.60 -12.76 16.77
N VAL A 271 -11.91 -12.58 16.56
CA VAL A 271 -12.69 -11.54 17.22
C VAL A 271 -12.65 -11.68 18.74
N PHE A 272 -12.70 -12.89 19.30
CA PHE A 272 -12.65 -13.09 20.76
C PHE A 272 -11.30 -12.66 21.34
N PHE A 273 -10.22 -12.95 20.62
CA PHE A 273 -8.88 -12.52 21.00
C PHE A 273 -8.75 -10.99 21.00
N ILE A 274 -9.34 -10.31 20.01
CA ILE A 274 -9.38 -8.84 20.00
C ILE A 274 -10.28 -8.31 21.12
N GLN A 275 -11.45 -8.91 21.35
CA GLN A 275 -12.37 -8.54 22.43
C GLN A 275 -11.72 -8.62 23.82
N SER A 276 -10.78 -9.53 24.03
CA SER A 276 -10.01 -9.65 25.27
C SER A 276 -9.24 -8.39 25.67
N PHE A 277 -8.90 -7.51 24.73
CA PHE A 277 -8.29 -6.23 25.06
C PHE A 277 -9.28 -5.25 25.73
N LYS A 278 -10.60 -5.47 25.64
CA LYS A 278 -11.60 -4.51 26.12
C LYS A 278 -11.52 -4.29 27.63
N GLY A 279 -11.26 -3.05 28.02
CA GLY A 279 -11.14 -2.62 29.41
C GLY A 279 -9.82 -2.99 30.08
N ILE A 280 -8.84 -3.51 29.33
CA ILE A 280 -7.57 -3.98 29.91
C ILE A 280 -6.65 -2.84 30.36
N GLU A 281 -6.83 -1.63 29.82
CA GLU A 281 -6.12 -0.41 30.18
C GLU A 281 -6.34 0.01 31.63
N ARG A 282 -7.42 -0.47 32.26
CA ARG A 282 -7.73 -0.22 33.68
C ARG A 282 -6.81 -0.99 34.62
N TYR A 283 -6.08 -1.97 34.12
CA TYR A 283 -5.15 -2.76 34.90
C TYR A 283 -3.72 -2.26 34.66
N VAL A 284 -2.98 -2.01 35.74
CA VAL A 284 -1.62 -1.42 35.75
C VAL A 284 -0.55 -2.34 35.13
N TYR A 285 -0.95 -3.47 34.54
CA TYR A 285 -0.07 -4.59 34.21
C TYR A 285 0.02 -4.87 32.70
N LEU A 286 -0.19 -3.87 31.84
CA LEU A 286 -0.03 -4.04 30.39
C LEU A 286 1.40 -4.47 30.01
N ASN A 287 2.40 -4.05 30.79
CA ASN A 287 3.80 -4.48 30.65
C ASN A 287 4.03 -5.94 31.07
N SER A 288 3.05 -6.56 31.71
CA SER A 288 3.07 -7.95 32.16
C SER A 288 2.07 -8.79 31.36
N LEU A 289 1.81 -8.46 30.10
CA LEU A 289 1.05 -9.34 29.22
C LEU A 289 1.92 -10.55 28.82
N PRO A 290 1.40 -11.79 28.90
CA PRO A 290 2.08 -12.98 28.40
C PRO A 290 2.58 -12.81 26.97
N ILE A 291 3.83 -13.24 26.71
CA ILE A 291 4.49 -13.08 25.41
C ILE A 291 3.66 -13.68 24.26
N ILE A 292 2.95 -14.79 24.51
CA ILE A 292 2.08 -15.46 23.54
C ILE A 292 0.96 -14.55 23.01
N ILE A 293 0.47 -13.59 23.81
CA ILE A 293 -0.55 -12.62 23.39
C ILE A 293 0.07 -11.61 22.43
N LYS A 294 1.28 -11.12 22.74
CA LYS A 294 2.01 -10.22 21.86
C LYS A 294 2.33 -10.91 20.52
N GLU A 295 2.90 -12.11 20.58
CA GLU A 295 3.26 -12.91 19.40
C GLU A 295 2.04 -13.20 18.53
N GLN A 296 0.92 -13.61 19.12
CA GLN A 296 -0.31 -13.83 18.38
C GLN A 296 -0.86 -12.55 17.73
N PHE A 297 -0.85 -11.42 18.43
CA PHE A 297 -1.31 -10.16 17.84
C PHE A 297 -0.45 -9.80 16.62
N ILE A 298 0.88 -9.90 16.74
CA ILE A 298 1.80 -9.58 15.65
C ILE A 298 1.57 -10.53 14.47
N ALA A 299 1.46 -11.84 14.73
CA ALA A 299 1.20 -12.84 13.70
C ALA A 299 -0.15 -12.59 12.99
N ALA A 300 -1.21 -12.28 13.74
CA ALA A 300 -2.52 -11.95 13.18
C ALA A 300 -2.50 -10.63 12.39
N LEU A 301 -1.71 -9.64 12.84
CA LEU A 301 -1.54 -8.37 12.15
C LEU A 301 -0.83 -8.54 10.81
N GLY A 302 0.16 -9.45 10.76
CA GLY A 302 0.87 -9.86 9.55
C GLY A 302 0.13 -10.85 8.67
N SER A 303 -1.14 -11.15 8.94
CA SER A 303 -1.93 -12.05 8.10
C SER A 303 -1.99 -11.55 6.65
N PRO A 304 -1.79 -12.42 5.63
CA PRO A 304 -1.85 -12.05 4.20
C PRO A 304 -3.20 -11.49 3.73
N ASP A 305 -4.27 -11.65 4.51
CA ASP A 305 -5.58 -11.05 4.24
C ASP A 305 -5.67 -9.56 4.62
N PHE A 306 -4.72 -9.05 5.42
CA PHE A 306 -4.71 -7.73 6.04
C PHE A 306 -6.02 -7.30 6.73
N VAL A 307 -6.88 -8.23 7.15
CA VAL A 307 -8.17 -7.89 7.78
C VAL A 307 -7.95 -7.17 9.10
N LEU A 308 -7.13 -7.75 9.99
CA LEU A 308 -6.80 -7.12 11.27
C LEU A 308 -6.00 -5.83 11.07
N ALA A 309 -4.97 -5.85 10.21
CA ALA A 309 -4.15 -4.67 9.91
C ALA A 309 -4.99 -3.49 9.43
N THR A 310 -5.89 -3.72 8.46
CA THR A 310 -6.80 -2.70 7.93
C THR A 310 -7.75 -2.20 9.02
N ALA A 311 -8.34 -3.10 9.82
CA ALA A 311 -9.27 -2.71 10.89
C ALA A 311 -8.60 -1.85 11.99
N VAL A 312 -7.39 -2.21 12.40
CA VAL A 312 -6.58 -1.49 13.39
C VAL A 312 -6.18 -0.11 12.85
N VAL A 313 -5.59 -0.06 11.66
CA VAL A 313 -5.13 1.22 11.08
C VAL A 313 -6.31 2.12 10.72
N GLN A 314 -7.41 1.59 10.19
CA GLN A 314 -8.63 2.36 9.95
C GLN A 314 -9.18 2.96 11.26
N SER A 315 -9.03 2.28 12.39
CA SER A 315 -9.43 2.80 13.68
C SER A 315 -8.54 3.96 14.14
N LEU A 316 -7.25 3.97 13.75
CA LEU A 316 -6.29 5.06 13.97
C LEU A 316 -6.50 6.28 13.06
N VAL A 317 -7.15 6.13 11.90
CA VAL A 317 -7.40 7.25 10.96
C VAL A 317 -8.13 8.43 11.64
N ASP A 318 -9.04 8.13 12.56
CA ASP A 318 -9.84 9.13 13.26
C ASP A 318 -9.21 9.59 14.58
N THR A 319 -7.98 9.18 14.88
CA THR A 319 -7.27 9.57 16.11
C THR A 319 -6.12 10.51 15.81
N THR A 320 -5.68 11.25 16.81
CA THR A 320 -4.44 12.05 16.75
C THR A 320 -3.20 11.25 17.17
N ASP A 321 -3.36 9.94 17.42
CA ASP A 321 -2.30 9.07 17.97
C ASP A 321 -1.37 8.55 16.87
N ARG A 322 -0.43 9.42 16.47
CA ARG A 322 0.60 9.09 15.48
C ARG A 322 1.64 8.11 16.02
N LYS A 323 1.87 8.07 17.34
CA LYS A 323 2.90 7.23 17.94
C LYS A 323 2.48 5.75 17.90
N THR A 324 1.25 5.46 18.28
CA THR A 324 0.70 4.11 18.15
C THR A 324 0.63 3.67 16.68
N SER A 325 0.34 4.59 15.76
CA SER A 325 0.40 4.29 14.33
C SER A 325 1.78 3.82 13.88
N ILE A 326 2.86 4.49 14.30
CA ILE A 326 4.23 4.05 14.02
C ILE A 326 4.51 2.68 14.63
N TYR A 327 4.06 2.41 15.85
CA TYR A 327 4.25 1.11 16.49
C TYR A 327 3.52 -0.03 15.79
N VAL A 328 2.31 0.20 15.29
CA VAL A 328 1.59 -0.76 14.45
C VAL A 328 2.34 -0.99 13.12
N PHE A 329 2.89 0.07 12.50
CA PHE A 329 3.70 -0.09 11.29
C PHE A 329 5.02 -0.82 11.55
N THR A 330 5.67 -0.62 12.69
CA THR A 330 6.84 -1.41 13.09
C THR A 330 6.47 -2.89 13.22
N ALA A 331 5.33 -3.23 13.86
CA ALA A 331 4.88 -4.62 13.99
C ALA A 331 4.56 -5.25 12.62
N LEU A 332 3.95 -4.50 11.69
CA LEU A 332 3.78 -4.94 10.30
C LEU A 332 5.12 -5.13 9.58
N ASN A 333 6.13 -4.33 9.91
CA ASN A 333 7.46 -4.48 9.32
C ASN A 333 8.18 -5.74 9.85
N GLU A 334 8.02 -6.08 11.14
CA GLU A 334 8.55 -7.33 11.71
C GLU A 334 7.98 -8.58 11.04
N THR A 335 6.74 -8.53 10.57
CA THR A 335 6.09 -9.62 9.82
C THR A 335 6.36 -9.57 8.31
N GLY A 336 7.10 -8.57 7.82
CA GLY A 336 7.33 -8.39 6.39
C GLY A 336 6.12 -7.89 5.59
N THR A 337 5.03 -7.50 6.25
CA THR A 337 3.78 -7.10 5.59
C THR A 337 3.58 -5.59 5.46
N PHE A 338 4.43 -4.77 6.09
CA PHE A 338 4.34 -3.31 6.01
C PHE A 338 4.34 -2.80 4.56
N ALA A 339 5.31 -3.20 3.74
CA ALA A 339 5.41 -2.73 2.36
C ALA A 339 4.19 -3.09 1.50
N PRO A 340 3.75 -4.37 1.44
CA PRO A 340 2.56 -4.72 0.67
C PRO A 340 1.28 -4.07 1.22
N PHE A 341 1.14 -3.93 2.55
CA PHE A 341 0.02 -3.23 3.16
C PHE A 341 -0.08 -1.77 2.72
N ILE A 342 1.04 -1.03 2.73
CA ILE A 342 1.08 0.38 2.28
C ILE A 342 0.76 0.49 0.79
N ARG A 343 1.33 -0.37 -0.07
CA ARG A 343 1.00 -0.37 -1.51
C ARG A 343 -0.49 -0.56 -1.74
N GLN A 344 -1.12 -1.49 -1.03
CA GLN A 344 -2.56 -1.70 -1.12
C GLN A 344 -3.35 -0.50 -0.60
N ALA A 345 -2.99 0.05 0.56
CA ALA A 345 -3.70 1.19 1.13
C ALA A 345 -3.74 2.40 0.18
N PHE A 346 -2.61 2.72 -0.46
CA PHE A 346 -2.55 3.80 -1.44
C PHE A 346 -3.34 3.51 -2.72
N MET A 347 -3.37 2.24 -3.16
CA MET A 347 -4.15 1.83 -4.32
C MET A 347 -5.66 1.88 -4.08
N GLU A 348 -6.14 1.36 -2.94
CA GLU A 348 -7.56 1.34 -2.60
C GLU A 348 -8.13 2.76 -2.47
N ASP A 349 -7.35 3.69 -1.93
CA ASP A 349 -7.71 5.10 -1.88
C ASP A 349 -7.94 5.70 -3.28
N VAL A 350 -7.16 5.28 -4.28
CA VAL A 350 -7.22 5.83 -5.65
C VAL A 350 -8.27 5.13 -6.49
N ARG A 351 -8.43 3.82 -6.31
CA ARG A 351 -9.21 2.91 -7.16
C ARG A 351 -10.63 3.41 -7.44
N ASN A 352 -11.28 4.00 -6.44
CA ASN A 352 -12.68 4.44 -6.53
C ASN A 352 -12.86 5.98 -6.66
N ILE A 353 -11.77 6.75 -6.79
CA ILE A 353 -11.85 8.21 -6.97
C ILE A 353 -12.14 8.59 -8.43
N ASP A 354 -13.31 9.14 -8.72
CA ASP A 354 -13.62 9.62 -10.08
C ASP A 354 -13.05 11.00 -10.39
N ASN A 355 -12.79 11.81 -9.35
CA ASN A 355 -12.31 13.17 -9.49
C ASN A 355 -10.89 13.32 -8.91
N PRO A 356 -9.86 13.54 -9.76
CA PRO A 356 -8.48 13.84 -9.36
C PRO A 356 -8.33 14.82 -8.20
N SER A 357 -9.19 15.85 -8.15
CA SER A 357 -9.12 16.87 -7.11
C SER A 357 -9.42 16.35 -5.71
N LYS A 358 -10.01 15.16 -5.55
CA LYS A 358 -10.27 14.55 -4.24
C LYS A 358 -9.12 13.70 -3.70
N LEU A 359 -8.11 13.42 -4.52
CA LEU A 359 -6.99 12.54 -4.15
C LEU A 359 -6.34 12.96 -2.84
N TYR A 360 -6.33 12.03 -1.88
CA TYR A 360 -5.68 12.17 -0.58
C TYR A 360 -6.06 13.44 0.20
N ARG A 361 -7.25 14.02 -0.02
CA ARG A 361 -7.76 15.15 0.77
C ARG A 361 -8.47 14.72 2.05
N THR A 362 -9.09 13.54 2.04
CA THR A 362 -9.77 12.96 3.21
C THR A 362 -8.79 12.20 4.11
N SER A 363 -9.19 11.94 5.35
CA SER A 363 -8.48 11.04 6.25
C SER A 363 -8.79 9.59 5.86
N THR A 364 -7.75 8.82 5.58
CA THR A 364 -7.77 7.46 5.07
C THR A 364 -6.57 6.70 5.62
N ILE A 365 -6.50 5.38 5.42
CA ILE A 365 -5.33 4.58 5.83
C ILE A 365 -4.04 5.12 5.19
N ALA A 366 -4.05 5.37 3.87
CA ALA A 366 -2.88 5.87 3.16
C ALA A 366 -2.41 7.22 3.71
N THR A 367 -3.35 8.12 4.00
CA THR A 367 -3.02 9.45 4.49
C THR A 367 -2.70 9.52 5.98
N CYS A 368 -3.20 8.56 6.77
CA CYS A 368 -2.77 8.31 8.14
C CYS A 368 -1.32 7.81 8.15
N ALA A 369 -1.00 6.82 7.30
CA ALA A 369 0.37 6.32 7.15
C ALA A 369 1.34 7.44 6.74
N ALA A 370 0.98 8.22 5.72
CA ALA A 370 1.77 9.37 5.29
C ALA A 370 2.00 10.37 6.43
N SER A 371 0.93 10.83 7.09
CA SER A 371 1.04 11.84 8.17
C SER A 371 1.88 11.34 9.35
N SER A 372 1.73 10.07 9.73
CA SER A 372 2.47 9.47 10.85
C SER A 372 3.94 9.29 10.54
N ILE A 373 4.28 8.70 9.38
CA ILE A 373 5.66 8.48 8.94
C ILE A 373 6.38 9.81 8.71
N MET A 374 5.76 10.75 8.00
CA MET A 374 6.35 12.06 7.74
C MET A 374 6.53 12.86 9.04
N GLY A 375 5.57 12.76 9.97
CA GLY A 375 5.65 13.43 11.26
C GLY A 375 6.78 12.90 12.15
N HIS A 376 7.01 11.59 12.14
CA HIS A 376 8.04 10.95 12.95
C HIS A 376 9.43 11.05 12.32
N PHE A 377 9.61 10.55 11.09
CA PHE A 377 10.91 10.49 10.42
C PHE A 377 11.31 11.80 9.74
N GLY A 378 10.34 12.66 9.41
CA GLY A 378 10.59 13.95 8.76
C GLY A 378 10.80 15.12 9.72
N SER A 379 10.68 14.93 11.04
CA SER A 379 10.79 16.02 12.02
C SER A 379 12.13 16.79 11.93
N PRO A 380 13.31 16.15 11.87
CA PRO A 380 14.57 16.88 11.72
C PRO A 380 14.68 17.66 10.39
N LEU A 381 14.13 17.11 9.30
CA LEU A 381 14.11 17.75 8.00
C LEU A 381 13.21 19.00 8.00
N VAL A 382 12.06 18.95 8.67
CA VAL A 382 11.11 20.07 8.63
C VAL A 382 11.64 21.29 9.36
N LEU A 383 12.43 21.11 10.43
CA LEU A 383 13.11 22.22 11.10
C LEU A 383 14.09 22.94 10.16
N ARG A 384 14.82 22.19 9.34
CA ARG A 384 15.74 22.74 8.33
C ARG A 384 14.99 23.45 7.21
N ILE A 385 13.84 22.90 6.79
CA ILE A 385 12.93 23.53 5.81
C ILE A 385 12.43 24.87 6.34
N LYS A 386 11.95 24.92 7.59
CA LYS A 386 11.48 26.15 8.23
C LYS A 386 12.55 27.22 8.24
N GLU A 387 13.77 26.86 8.62
CA GLU A 387 14.89 27.79 8.64
C GLU A 387 15.26 28.29 7.23
N ALA A 388 15.26 27.41 6.23
CA ALA A 388 15.49 27.80 4.84
C ALA A 388 14.43 28.78 4.31
N ILE A 389 13.16 28.58 4.69
CA ILE A 389 12.07 29.50 4.34
C ILE A 389 12.27 30.83 5.07
N ARG A 390 12.61 30.82 6.37
CA ARG A 390 12.87 32.02 7.18
C ARG A 390 13.98 32.89 6.59
N GLN A 391 15.05 32.27 6.10
CA GLN A 391 16.17 32.98 5.47
C GLN A 391 15.83 33.55 4.08
N ASN A 392 14.72 33.12 3.48
CA ASN A 392 14.32 33.45 2.11
C ASN A 392 12.86 33.95 2.03
N THR A 393 12.32 34.54 3.09
CA THR A 393 10.90 34.96 3.17
C THR A 393 10.50 35.88 2.01
N ASN A 394 11.43 36.73 1.55
CA ASN A 394 11.20 37.69 0.46
C ASN A 394 11.49 37.11 -0.94
N ASN A 395 11.93 35.85 -1.06
CA ASN A 395 12.22 35.20 -2.33
C ASN A 395 11.69 33.75 -2.33
N PRO A 396 10.38 33.55 -2.57
CA PRO A 396 9.76 32.24 -2.58
C PRO A 396 10.40 31.24 -3.56
N ALA A 397 10.85 31.72 -4.73
CA ALA A 397 11.54 30.88 -5.71
C ALA A 397 12.86 30.31 -5.17
N ASN A 398 13.67 31.14 -4.49
CA ASN A 398 14.91 30.65 -3.86
C ASN A 398 14.61 29.75 -2.66
N ALA A 399 13.62 30.09 -1.84
CA ALA A 399 13.17 29.25 -0.73
C ALA A 399 12.77 27.85 -1.23
N MET A 400 12.00 27.78 -2.33
CA MET A 400 11.60 26.52 -2.96
C MET A 400 12.81 25.68 -3.41
N ARG A 401 13.81 26.28 -4.06
CA ARG A 401 15.06 25.59 -4.42
C ARG A 401 15.83 25.06 -3.21
N MET A 402 15.89 25.84 -2.14
CA MET A 402 16.53 25.42 -0.90
C MET A 402 15.78 24.25 -0.24
N VAL A 403 14.44 24.26 -0.27
CA VAL A 403 13.61 23.14 0.20
C VAL A 403 13.90 21.88 -0.61
N MET A 404 13.91 21.97 -1.94
CA MET A 404 14.26 20.83 -2.82
C MET A 404 15.63 20.26 -2.44
N LYS A 405 16.64 21.11 -2.32
CA LYS A 405 18.01 20.73 -1.97
C LYS A 405 18.11 20.04 -0.59
N ILE A 406 17.41 20.56 0.42
CA ILE A 406 17.39 19.96 1.77
C ILE A 406 16.76 18.56 1.72
N CYS A 407 15.78 18.38 0.85
CA CYS A 407 15.00 17.16 0.72
C CYS A 407 15.59 16.12 -0.25
N GLU A 408 16.72 16.40 -0.92
CA GLU A 408 17.37 15.45 -1.83
C GLU A 408 17.72 14.10 -1.16
N LYS A 409 17.96 14.11 0.16
CA LYS A 409 18.30 12.91 0.95
C LYS A 409 17.25 12.63 2.02
N MET A 410 16.02 12.42 1.59
CA MET A 410 14.93 12.01 2.47
C MET A 410 15.14 10.59 3.04
N PRO A 411 14.64 10.33 4.26
CA PRO A 411 14.55 8.98 4.81
C PRO A 411 13.80 8.02 3.88
N LEU A 412 14.27 6.77 3.80
CA LEU A 412 13.71 5.74 2.93
C LEU A 412 12.20 5.53 3.14
N LEU A 413 11.73 5.58 4.39
CA LEU A 413 10.29 5.45 4.71
C LEU A 413 9.46 6.57 4.10
N MET A 414 9.98 7.79 4.02
CA MET A 414 9.29 8.91 3.36
C MET A 414 9.28 8.69 1.84
N ASN A 415 10.41 8.33 1.23
CA ASN A 415 10.47 8.01 -0.19
C ASN A 415 9.51 6.88 -0.57
N PHE A 416 9.39 5.86 0.28
CA PHE A 416 8.47 4.75 0.06
C PHE A 416 7.00 5.19 0.04
N ILE A 417 6.62 6.13 0.90
CA ILE A 417 5.28 6.74 0.87
C ILE A 417 5.06 7.52 -0.43
N PHE A 418 6.03 8.34 -0.84
CA PHE A 418 5.93 9.08 -2.10
C PHE A 418 5.86 8.15 -3.32
N CYS A 419 6.68 7.10 -3.36
CA CYS A 419 6.64 6.07 -4.38
C CYS A 419 5.29 5.37 -4.45
N SER A 420 4.75 4.96 -3.29
CA SER A 420 3.43 4.30 -3.22
C SER A 420 2.31 5.19 -3.75
N ALA A 421 2.31 6.48 -3.39
CA ALA A 421 1.36 7.46 -3.89
C ALA A 421 1.50 7.73 -5.39
N PHE A 422 2.75 7.85 -5.86
CA PHE A 422 3.05 8.06 -7.28
C PHE A 422 2.57 6.89 -8.12
N LYS A 423 2.96 5.65 -7.77
CA LYS A 423 2.56 4.45 -8.51
C LYS A 423 1.04 4.28 -8.49
N ALA A 424 0.40 4.51 -7.34
CA ALA A 424 -1.05 4.37 -7.25
C ALA A 424 -1.82 5.36 -8.10
N SER A 425 -1.44 6.64 -8.05
CA SER A 425 -2.04 7.67 -8.89
C SER A 425 -1.74 7.45 -10.37
N ARG A 426 -0.52 7.07 -10.74
CA ARG A 426 -0.13 6.80 -12.13
C ARG A 426 -0.91 5.65 -12.75
N ARG A 427 -1.17 4.58 -11.98
CA ARG A 427 -1.94 3.42 -12.49
C ARG A 427 -3.35 3.79 -12.94
N LYS A 428 -3.99 4.73 -12.25
CA LYS A 428 -5.36 5.17 -12.55
C LYS A 428 -5.40 6.40 -13.46
N PHE A 429 -4.54 7.37 -13.19
CA PHE A 429 -4.46 8.64 -13.88
C PHE A 429 -3.10 8.72 -14.56
N SER A 430 -3.01 7.93 -15.62
CA SER A 430 -1.85 7.86 -16.49
C SER A 430 -1.60 9.14 -17.24
N GLU A 431 -2.67 9.86 -17.54
CA GLU A 431 -2.60 11.11 -18.28
C GLU A 431 -2.42 12.28 -17.30
N ASN A 432 -1.48 13.16 -17.66
CA ASN A 432 -1.12 14.46 -17.07
C ASN A 432 -0.10 14.40 -15.92
N LEU A 433 0.30 15.56 -15.40
CA LEU A 433 1.22 15.70 -14.26
C LEU A 433 0.60 15.27 -12.91
N LEU A 434 -0.58 14.63 -12.93
CA LEU A 434 -1.32 14.32 -11.71
C LEU A 434 -0.54 13.43 -10.73
N PRO A 435 0.23 12.41 -11.17
CA PRO A 435 1.05 11.64 -10.23
C PRO A 435 2.08 12.50 -9.48
N ALA A 436 2.73 13.44 -10.16
CA ALA A 436 3.65 14.39 -9.53
C ALA A 436 2.91 15.37 -8.60
N VAL A 437 1.75 15.90 -9.02
CA VAL A 437 0.89 16.76 -8.17
C VAL A 437 0.40 16.02 -6.92
N THR A 438 0.18 14.71 -7.03
CA THR A 438 -0.23 13.84 -5.93
C THR A 438 0.88 13.68 -4.90
N VAL A 439 2.10 13.38 -5.36
CA VAL A 439 3.30 13.36 -4.50
C VAL A 439 3.50 14.70 -3.82
N SER A 440 3.39 15.78 -4.59
CA SER A 440 3.47 17.16 -4.09
C SER A 440 2.40 17.47 -3.04
N SER A 441 1.18 17.00 -3.23
CA SER A 441 0.09 17.21 -2.26
C SER A 441 0.40 16.54 -0.93
N ILE A 442 0.99 15.33 -0.94
CA ILE A 442 1.44 14.68 0.30
C ILE A 442 2.61 15.45 0.92
N PHE A 443 3.61 15.79 0.12
CA PHE A 443 4.81 16.51 0.57
C PHE A 443 4.47 17.88 1.18
N MET A 444 3.71 18.70 0.47
CA MET A 444 3.36 20.04 0.93
C MET A 444 2.22 20.03 1.94
N LEU A 445 1.07 19.42 1.62
CA LEU A 445 -0.15 19.61 2.42
C LEU A 445 -0.20 18.72 3.66
N ARG A 446 0.51 17.60 3.68
CA ARG A 446 0.50 16.66 4.82
C ARG A 446 1.78 16.66 5.65
N TYR A 447 2.89 17.15 5.08
CA TYR A 447 4.17 17.21 5.77
C TYR A 447 4.64 18.65 6.06
N VAL A 448 4.88 19.47 5.04
CA VAL A 448 5.48 20.81 5.23
C VAL A 448 4.49 21.83 5.79
N MET A 449 3.37 22.09 5.11
CA MET A 449 2.42 23.15 5.45
C MET A 449 1.82 23.04 6.86
N PRO A 450 1.46 21.85 7.38
CA PRO A 450 0.97 21.73 8.75
C PRO A 450 1.94 22.28 9.81
N GLN A 451 3.24 22.28 9.51
CA GLN A 451 4.28 22.81 10.39
C GLN A 451 4.48 24.32 10.23
N LEU A 452 4.13 24.88 9.06
CA LEU A 452 4.23 26.30 8.75
C LEU A 452 3.01 27.10 9.20
N ILE A 453 1.81 26.50 9.20
CA ILE A 453 0.55 27.19 9.55
C ILE A 453 0.59 27.79 10.95
N ASN A 454 1.31 27.17 11.88
CA ASN A 454 1.46 27.63 13.26
C ASN A 454 2.53 28.72 13.44
N GLU A 455 3.25 29.09 12.37
CA GLU A 455 4.27 30.14 12.39
C GLU A 455 3.88 31.27 11.42
N PRO A 456 3.21 32.34 11.92
CA PRO A 456 2.69 33.42 11.08
C PRO A 456 3.74 34.03 10.15
N GLU A 457 4.98 34.13 10.62
CA GLU A 457 6.14 34.67 9.89
C GLU A 457 6.53 33.85 8.64
N LEU A 458 6.23 32.55 8.61
CA LEU A 458 6.54 31.67 7.48
C LEU A 458 5.33 31.41 6.58
N LYS A 459 4.13 31.76 7.04
CA LYS A 459 2.87 31.38 6.40
C LYS A 459 2.74 31.93 4.98
N GLU A 460 3.11 33.18 4.76
CA GLU A 460 2.98 33.83 3.45
C GLU A 460 3.92 33.21 2.42
N CYS A 461 5.22 33.17 2.70
CA CYS A 461 6.20 32.51 1.83
C CYS A 461 5.89 31.01 1.65
N GLY A 462 5.46 30.33 2.71
CA GLY A 462 5.02 28.93 2.66
C GLY A 462 3.84 28.70 1.70
N ASN A 463 2.87 29.61 1.66
CA ASN A 463 1.75 29.54 0.71
C ASN A 463 2.23 29.67 -0.75
N HIS A 464 3.15 30.60 -1.04
CA HIS A 464 3.74 30.74 -2.38
C HIS A 464 4.48 29.46 -2.79
N ILE A 465 5.33 28.93 -1.91
CA ILE A 465 6.07 27.68 -2.15
C ILE A 465 5.11 26.50 -2.37
N ALA A 466 4.04 26.39 -1.57
CA ALA A 466 3.05 25.35 -1.72
C ALA A 466 2.35 25.41 -3.09
N LYS A 467 1.99 26.61 -3.56
CA LYS A 467 1.43 26.77 -4.92
C LYS A 467 2.43 26.37 -6.01
N GLY A 468 3.70 26.73 -5.84
CA GLY A 468 4.78 26.32 -6.76
C GLY A 468 4.93 24.81 -6.85
N PHE A 469 5.04 24.11 -5.71
CA PHE A 469 5.11 22.65 -5.70
C PHE A 469 3.82 21.99 -6.20
N LEU A 470 2.65 22.59 -5.96
CA LEU A 470 1.37 22.13 -6.51
C LEU A 470 1.18 22.45 -8.00
N LEU A 471 2.21 23.02 -8.63
CA LEU A 471 2.27 23.36 -10.03
C LEU A 471 1.17 24.34 -10.47
N ARG A 472 0.80 25.29 -9.59
CA ARG A 472 -0.17 26.33 -9.93
C ARG A 472 0.52 27.51 -10.61
N GLN A 473 -0.15 28.05 -11.63
CA GLN A 473 0.34 29.16 -12.45
C GLN A 473 -0.21 30.53 -12.01
N ASP A 474 -1.10 30.56 -11.02
CA ASP A 474 -1.75 31.77 -10.53
C ASP A 474 -0.84 32.63 -9.63
N ASP A 475 0.38 32.19 -9.35
CA ASP A 475 1.32 32.86 -8.45
C ASP A 475 2.60 33.33 -9.18
N PRO A 476 2.72 34.63 -9.51
CA PRO A 476 3.85 35.13 -10.30
C PRO A 476 5.20 35.03 -9.58
N THR A 477 5.23 34.79 -8.27
CA THR A 477 6.48 34.70 -7.49
C THR A 477 7.21 33.37 -7.66
N VAL A 478 6.48 32.34 -8.12
CA VAL A 478 6.98 30.96 -8.30
C VAL A 478 6.61 30.36 -9.66
N ASN A 479 5.81 31.07 -10.48
CA ASN A 479 5.44 30.67 -11.83
C ASN A 479 6.56 30.96 -12.86
N ASP A 480 7.70 30.30 -12.67
CA ASP A 480 8.82 30.25 -13.61
C ASP A 480 8.92 28.84 -14.20
N GLU A 481 8.91 28.71 -15.53
CA GLU A 481 8.88 27.40 -16.20
C GLU A 481 10.07 26.52 -15.78
N LYS A 482 11.25 27.13 -15.65
CA LYS A 482 12.46 26.41 -15.21
C LYS A 482 12.30 25.90 -13.77
N LEU A 483 11.85 26.74 -12.85
CA LEU A 483 11.57 26.33 -11.47
C LEU A 483 10.52 25.22 -11.39
N MET A 484 9.48 25.28 -12.22
CA MET A 484 8.41 24.28 -12.25
C MET A 484 8.90 22.92 -12.78
N ARG A 485 9.81 22.93 -13.77
CA ARG A 485 10.53 21.73 -14.23
C ARG A 485 11.44 21.16 -13.15
N GLU A 486 12.22 22.01 -12.47
CA GLU A 486 13.05 21.62 -11.32
C GLU A 486 12.19 20.95 -10.24
N ALA A 487 11.04 21.54 -9.92
CA ALA A 487 10.08 21.02 -8.95
C ALA A 487 9.52 19.64 -9.36
N CYS A 488 9.08 19.51 -10.61
CA CYS A 488 8.58 18.22 -11.11
C CYS A 488 9.67 17.14 -11.06
N GLN A 489 10.89 17.47 -11.48
CA GLN A 489 12.01 16.54 -11.45
C GLN A 489 12.33 16.11 -10.01
N PHE A 490 12.38 17.07 -9.07
CA PHE A 490 12.55 16.78 -7.66
C PHE A 490 11.45 15.85 -7.11
N LEU A 491 10.18 16.10 -7.45
CA LEU A 491 9.06 15.29 -6.98
C LEU A 491 9.13 13.85 -7.48
N ILE A 492 9.69 13.60 -8.66
CA ILE A 492 9.98 12.25 -9.16
C ILE A 492 11.21 11.68 -8.44
N ASP A 493 12.25 12.49 -8.25
CA ASP A 493 13.50 12.00 -7.67
C ASP A 493 13.31 11.49 -6.23
N ILE A 494 12.38 12.08 -5.47
CA ILE A 494 12.03 11.61 -4.11
C ILE A 494 11.16 10.33 -4.09
N THR A 495 10.62 9.88 -5.23
CA THR A 495 9.95 8.57 -5.31
C THR A 495 10.95 7.43 -5.47
N ASN A 496 12.17 7.73 -5.92
CA ASN A 496 13.17 6.70 -6.15
C ASN A 496 13.55 5.98 -4.85
N LEU A 497 13.51 4.65 -4.92
CA LEU A 497 13.87 3.78 -3.82
C LEU A 497 15.27 3.19 -4.02
N ASN A 498 15.99 3.03 -2.92
CA ASN A 498 17.21 2.23 -2.87
C ASN A 498 16.88 0.80 -2.39
N GLY A 499 17.86 -0.10 -2.47
CA GLY A 499 17.70 -1.50 -2.04
C GLY A 499 17.89 -1.74 -0.54
N SER A 500 17.89 -0.68 0.28
CA SER A 500 18.07 -0.83 1.73
C SER A 500 16.79 -1.33 2.40
N ALA A 501 16.90 -1.98 3.56
CA ALA A 501 15.74 -2.36 4.37
C ALA A 501 15.17 -1.16 5.14
N PHE A 502 13.90 -1.26 5.55
CA PHE A 502 13.32 -0.27 6.46
C PHE A 502 14.00 -0.32 7.83
N GLN A 503 14.15 0.86 8.43
CA GLN A 503 14.66 1.00 9.79
C GLN A 503 13.55 1.66 10.62
N PHE A 504 12.92 0.87 11.48
CA PHE A 504 11.97 1.31 12.48
C PHE A 504 12.60 1.23 13.87
N GLU A 505 12.16 2.11 14.76
CA GLU A 505 12.41 1.97 16.20
C GLU A 505 11.57 0.81 16.78
N SER A 506 12.00 0.25 17.90
CA SER A 506 11.21 -0.76 18.61
C SER A 506 9.85 -0.19 19.05
N TYR A 507 8.81 -1.02 19.01
CA TYR A 507 7.49 -0.60 19.48
C TYR A 507 7.26 -0.93 20.96
N ASP A 508 6.40 -0.11 21.56
CA ASP A 508 5.82 -0.36 22.88
C ASP A 508 4.47 -1.07 22.72
N PHE A 509 4.44 -2.36 23.05
CA PHE A 509 3.23 -3.17 22.95
C PHE A 509 2.17 -2.78 23.99
N ALA A 510 2.55 -2.17 25.11
CA ALA A 510 1.59 -1.69 26.10
C ALA A 510 0.76 -0.52 25.54
N LEU A 511 1.39 0.39 24.79
CA LEU A 511 0.69 1.47 24.09
C LEU A 511 -0.24 0.94 22.99
N ILE A 512 0.21 -0.08 22.23
CA ILE A 512 -0.68 -0.78 21.28
C ILE A 512 -1.88 -1.38 22.04
N SER A 513 -1.64 -2.09 23.14
CA SER A 513 -2.69 -2.75 23.94
C SER A 513 -3.70 -1.75 24.51
N GLN A 514 -3.23 -0.60 25.00
CA GLN A 514 -4.09 0.49 25.46
C GLN A 514 -4.99 1.02 24.33
N PHE A 515 -4.43 1.21 23.13
CA PHE A 515 -5.21 1.59 21.96
C PHE A 515 -6.24 0.53 21.56
N LEU A 516 -5.83 -0.75 21.52
CA LEU A 516 -6.73 -1.86 21.18
C LEU A 516 -7.91 -1.96 22.15
N SER A 517 -7.70 -1.60 23.41
CA SER A 517 -8.80 -1.50 24.37
C SER A 517 -9.73 -0.33 24.08
N ASN A 518 -9.17 0.87 23.91
CA ASN A 518 -9.95 2.09 23.69
C ASN A 518 -10.75 2.05 22.38
N ALA A 519 -10.19 1.43 21.34
CA ALA A 519 -10.79 1.32 20.01
C ALA A 519 -11.48 -0.03 19.75
N ASN A 520 -11.63 -0.88 20.77
CA ASN A 520 -12.01 -2.29 20.62
C ASN A 520 -13.26 -2.53 19.75
N ASP A 521 -14.36 -1.88 20.12
CA ASP A 521 -15.66 -2.04 19.42
C ASP A 521 -15.58 -1.58 17.96
N LYS A 522 -14.78 -0.53 17.69
CA LYS A 522 -14.56 0.01 16.36
C LYS A 522 -13.74 -0.94 15.49
N ILE A 523 -12.66 -1.51 16.06
CA ILE A 523 -11.82 -2.50 15.38
C ILE A 523 -12.66 -3.73 15.00
N ILE A 524 -13.44 -4.27 15.93
CA ILE A 524 -14.31 -5.43 15.68
C ILE A 524 -15.35 -5.13 14.59
N SER A 525 -15.95 -3.93 14.63
CA SER A 525 -16.90 -3.48 13.60
C SER A 525 -16.26 -3.41 12.22
N HIS A 526 -15.01 -2.93 12.12
CA HIS A 526 -14.27 -2.91 10.87
C HIS A 526 -13.90 -4.31 10.38
N MET A 527 -13.43 -5.21 11.26
CA MET A 527 -13.11 -6.60 10.90
C MET A 527 -14.31 -7.30 10.26
N LYS A 528 -15.49 -7.23 10.91
CA LYS A 528 -16.72 -7.84 10.40
C LYS A 528 -17.15 -7.27 9.04
N LYS A 529 -16.90 -5.99 8.76
CA LYS A 529 -17.19 -5.40 7.44
C LYS A 529 -16.23 -5.91 6.37
N LEU A 530 -14.95 -6.09 6.73
CA LEU A 530 -13.90 -6.53 5.81
C LEU A 530 -14.04 -8.00 5.42
N GLU A 531 -14.37 -8.87 6.37
CA GLU A 531 -14.64 -10.31 6.12
C GLU A 531 -15.73 -10.52 5.05
N ASN A 532 -16.68 -9.59 4.94
CA ASN A 532 -17.78 -9.66 3.97
C ASN A 532 -17.50 -8.97 2.62
N SER A 533 -16.34 -8.33 2.42
CA SER A 533 -16.11 -7.41 1.28
C SER A 533 -14.85 -7.67 0.44
N GLN A 534 -14.00 -8.64 0.80
CA GLN A 534 -12.77 -8.89 0.04
C GLN A 534 -13.03 -9.66 -1.25
N ASN A 535 -12.95 -8.95 -2.39
CA ASN A 535 -13.02 -9.57 -3.73
C ASN A 535 -11.63 -9.81 -4.37
N ASP A 536 -10.58 -9.12 -3.91
CA ASP A 536 -9.23 -9.20 -4.50
C ASP A 536 -8.18 -9.60 -3.47
N PRO A 537 -7.17 -10.43 -3.85
CA PRO A 537 -6.06 -10.75 -2.97
C PRO A 537 -5.27 -9.50 -2.57
N PRO A 538 -4.99 -9.26 -1.28
CA PRO A 538 -4.26 -8.07 -0.79
C PRO A 538 -2.90 -7.82 -1.45
N LEU A 539 -2.16 -8.90 -1.77
CA LEU A 539 -0.83 -8.81 -2.39
C LEU A 539 -0.86 -8.40 -3.87
N THR A 540 -2.03 -8.34 -4.50
CA THR A 540 -2.18 -8.05 -5.95
C THR A 540 -1.40 -6.82 -6.37
N TRP A 541 -1.46 -5.73 -5.60
CA TRP A 541 -0.80 -4.47 -5.97
C TRP A 541 0.73 -4.52 -5.85
N SER A 542 1.26 -5.39 -4.98
CA SER A 542 2.71 -5.62 -4.90
C SER A 542 3.19 -6.51 -6.05
N VAL A 543 2.38 -7.49 -6.45
CA VAL A 543 2.65 -8.32 -7.63
C VAL A 543 2.53 -7.50 -8.91
N ALA A 544 1.58 -6.57 -9.01
CA ALA A 544 1.46 -5.64 -10.12
C ALA A 544 2.74 -4.79 -10.25
N GLU A 545 3.25 -4.25 -9.14
CA GLU A 545 4.51 -3.51 -9.13
C GLU A 545 5.72 -4.37 -9.54
N MET A 546 5.76 -5.64 -9.12
CA MET A 546 6.79 -6.59 -9.56
C MET A 546 6.74 -6.82 -11.08
N ILE A 547 5.54 -6.97 -11.65
CA ILE A 547 5.36 -7.11 -13.10
C ILE A 547 5.83 -5.83 -13.79
N GLU A 548 5.38 -4.64 -13.35
CA GLU A 548 5.79 -3.34 -13.91
C GLU A 548 7.31 -3.18 -13.94
N ASN A 549 8.02 -3.59 -12.88
CA ASN A 549 9.47 -3.50 -12.79
C ASN A 549 10.21 -4.41 -13.80
N CYS A 550 9.52 -5.35 -14.48
CA CYS A 550 10.10 -6.15 -15.55
C CYS A 550 10.21 -5.39 -16.89
N PHE A 551 9.44 -4.32 -17.07
CA PHE A 551 9.22 -3.67 -18.38
C PHE A 551 9.89 -2.31 -18.55
N VAL A 552 10.80 -1.94 -17.64
CA VAL A 552 11.24 -0.56 -17.36
C VAL A 552 10.18 0.16 -16.54
N GLY A 553 10.55 0.46 -15.29
CA GLY A 553 9.59 0.89 -14.28
C GLY A 553 8.95 2.25 -14.61
N CYS A 554 7.74 2.46 -14.09
CA CYS A 554 6.93 3.68 -14.26
C CYS A 554 7.64 5.01 -13.97
N GLU A 555 8.73 5.00 -13.19
CA GLU A 555 9.49 6.20 -12.81
C GLU A 555 10.47 6.65 -13.90
N HIS A 556 11.11 5.70 -14.61
CA HIS A 556 12.09 6.02 -15.65
C HIS A 556 11.42 6.59 -16.90
N ASP A 557 10.25 6.04 -17.25
CA ASP A 557 9.46 6.49 -18.38
C ASP A 557 8.91 7.88 -18.13
N PHE A 558 8.30 8.10 -16.95
CA PHE A 558 7.79 9.42 -16.59
C PHE A 558 8.91 10.48 -16.53
N ARG A 559 10.11 10.14 -16.02
CA ARG A 559 11.26 11.04 -16.04
C ARG A 559 11.71 11.40 -17.46
N THR A 560 11.78 10.40 -18.34
CA THR A 560 12.16 10.58 -19.75
C THR A 560 11.13 11.46 -20.48
N GLU A 561 9.84 11.27 -20.18
CA GLU A 561 8.72 12.07 -20.69
C GLU A 561 8.78 13.53 -20.20
N ILE A 562 9.06 13.78 -18.92
CA ILE A 562 9.26 15.13 -18.35
C ILE A 562 10.39 15.87 -19.07
N ILE A 563 11.52 15.18 -19.30
CA ILE A 563 12.70 15.72 -19.97
C ILE A 563 12.40 16.01 -21.46
N ALA A 564 11.57 15.20 -22.12
CA ALA A 564 11.16 15.37 -23.53
C ALA A 564 10.14 16.51 -23.77
N ALA A 565 9.51 17.03 -22.71
CA ALA A 565 9.00 18.40 -22.63
C ALA A 565 7.83 18.84 -23.54
N GLU A 566 6.90 17.96 -23.95
CA GLU A 566 5.56 18.36 -24.48
C GLU A 566 4.53 18.68 -23.36
N LEU A 567 4.93 18.58 -22.08
CA LEU A 567 4.03 18.54 -20.92
C LEU A 567 3.52 19.90 -20.41
N PHE A 568 4.29 20.96 -20.62
CA PHE A 568 3.95 22.29 -20.12
C PHE A 568 3.09 23.10 -21.09
N ASP A 569 3.00 22.69 -22.35
CA ASP A 569 2.17 23.35 -23.38
C ASP A 569 0.66 23.03 -23.24
N ASN A 570 0.31 21.84 -22.73
CA ASN A 570 -1.08 21.34 -22.68
C ASN A 570 -1.81 21.60 -21.34
N ASN A 571 -1.12 21.97 -20.26
CA ASN A 571 -1.77 22.27 -18.96
C ASN A 571 -2.56 23.59 -18.96
N ASN A 572 -2.53 24.37 -20.05
CA ASN A 572 -3.30 25.60 -20.24
C ASN A 572 -4.83 25.41 -20.26
N GLN A 573 -5.35 24.17 -20.22
CA GLN A 573 -6.79 23.89 -20.33
C GLN A 573 -7.46 23.32 -19.07
N ILE A 574 -6.72 22.94 -18.03
CA ILE A 574 -7.30 22.25 -16.84
C ILE A 574 -7.60 23.22 -15.68
N ASN A 575 -6.99 24.41 -15.64
CA ASN A 575 -7.09 25.33 -14.50
C ASN A 575 -8.07 26.52 -14.64
N THR A 576 -8.98 26.51 -15.62
CA THR A 576 -9.98 27.59 -15.81
C THR A 576 -11.39 27.23 -15.32
N GLN A 577 -11.52 26.59 -14.15
CA GLN A 577 -12.75 26.71 -13.36
C GLN A 577 -12.50 27.64 -12.18
N PRO A 578 -13.16 28.81 -12.10
CA PRO A 578 -13.05 29.67 -10.94
C PRO A 578 -13.67 28.94 -9.75
N MET A 579 -12.88 28.76 -8.69
CA MET A 579 -13.43 28.44 -7.38
C MET A 579 -14.23 29.66 -6.91
N SER A 580 -15.57 29.58 -6.98
CA SER A 580 -16.43 30.49 -6.24
C SER A 580 -16.25 30.22 -4.74
N ALA A 581 -16.02 31.30 -3.99
CA ALA A 581 -15.98 31.33 -2.54
C ALA A 581 -17.28 30.84 -1.90
#